data_AF-A0A323UF60-F1
#
_entry.id   AF-A0A323UF60-F1
#
_cell.length_a   1.000
_cell.length_b   1.000
_cell.length_c   1.000
_cell.angle_alpha   90.00
_cell.angle_beta   90.00
_cell.angle_gamma   90.00
#
_symmetry.space_group_name_H-M   'P 1'
#
loop_
_entity.id
_entity.type
_entity.pdbx_description
1 polymer ?
#
loop_
_entity_poly.entity_id
_entity_poly.type
_entity_poly.pdbx_seq_one_letter_code
_entity_poly.pdbx_strand_id
1 'polypeptide(L)'
;MHAQAAQSSDPVEVSGYRHSVEGRSLLESASTAANAVLSASSSFRLQQSWEVEGNGASTPSAIKLFLIAVTPQPFVIQVRFRSCRCIFVQAEAFRTKVSRYAQDSEMTSKIDASHLLAFMLLHEVGHQQEGHPGYMDRESPDLNFDDNEVKARERAADEFAAKALIAAGKDRTRIDAFLSAMEIELALSKVSFNLAGIRVIGSFGGSTLCAKDLFADRGVSHPNFELRILTVNDIITDTPTSHQLVVDFERCRQNSVK
;
A
#
# COMPACT_ATOMS: atom_id res chain seq x y z
N MET A 1 25.21 -40.13 -9.88
CA MET A 1 23.87 -39.52 -9.94
C MET A 1 24.05 -38.02 -9.76
N HIS A 2 24.06 -37.26 -10.85
CA HIS A 2 24.12 -35.80 -10.78
C HIS A 2 22.73 -35.28 -10.45
N ALA A 3 22.58 -34.64 -9.29
CA ALA A 3 21.40 -33.84 -8.99
C ALA A 3 21.41 -32.64 -9.95
N GLN A 4 20.50 -32.65 -10.93
CA GLN A 4 20.17 -31.43 -11.66
C GLN A 4 19.61 -30.44 -10.63
N ALA A 5 20.35 -29.36 -10.39
CA ALA A 5 19.81 -28.21 -9.71
C ALA A 5 18.56 -27.78 -10.49
N ALA A 6 17.39 -27.90 -9.88
CA ALA A 6 16.18 -27.32 -10.43
C ALA A 6 16.48 -25.84 -10.65
N GLN A 7 16.55 -25.40 -11.91
CA GLN A 7 16.59 -23.98 -12.23
C GLN A 7 15.40 -23.36 -11.51
N SER A 8 15.66 -22.48 -10.54
CA SER A 8 14.61 -21.72 -9.91
C SER A 8 14.00 -20.85 -11.00
N SER A 9 12.83 -21.26 -11.47
CA SER A 9 12.08 -20.55 -12.49
C SER A 9 11.80 -19.13 -12.00
N ASP A 10 12.09 -18.13 -12.84
CA ASP A 10 11.89 -16.71 -12.55
C ASP A 10 10.43 -16.44 -12.11
N PRO A 11 10.19 -15.93 -10.89
CA PRO A 11 8.83 -15.66 -10.40
C PRO A 11 8.00 -14.75 -11.31
N VAL A 12 8.65 -13.81 -12.02
CA VAL A 12 7.97 -12.89 -12.93
C VAL A 12 7.45 -13.64 -14.15
N GLU A 13 8.29 -14.45 -14.79
CA GLU A 13 7.92 -15.20 -16.00
C GLU A 13 6.91 -16.32 -15.69
N VAL A 14 7.08 -17.03 -14.57
CA VAL A 14 6.14 -18.08 -14.14
C VAL A 14 4.76 -17.52 -13.86
N SER A 15 4.68 -16.26 -13.42
CA SER A 15 3.42 -15.55 -13.19
C SER A 15 2.83 -14.95 -14.47
N GLY A 16 3.46 -15.16 -15.62
CA GLY A 16 3.02 -14.61 -16.92
C GLY A 16 3.25 -13.10 -17.05
N TYR A 17 4.06 -12.50 -16.17
CA TYR A 17 4.43 -11.09 -16.23
C TYR A 17 5.69 -10.89 -17.06
N ARG A 18 5.96 -9.62 -17.40
CA ARG A 18 7.20 -9.19 -18.04
C ARG A 18 7.93 -8.25 -17.10
N HIS A 19 9.24 -8.40 -16.99
CA HIS A 19 10.08 -7.45 -16.27
C HIS A 19 9.96 -6.05 -16.87
N SER A 20 10.17 -5.05 -16.01
CA SER A 20 10.26 -3.64 -16.38
C SER A 20 11.48 -3.00 -15.72
N VAL A 21 12.02 -1.96 -16.35
CA VAL A 21 13.07 -1.11 -15.78
C VAL A 21 12.55 0.28 -15.44
N GLU A 22 11.37 0.61 -15.92
CA GLU A 22 10.66 1.85 -15.68
C GLU A 22 10.27 1.94 -14.20
N GLY A 23 10.69 3.04 -13.56
CA GLY A 23 10.39 3.28 -12.15
C GLY A 23 11.35 2.63 -11.14
N ARG A 24 12.52 2.13 -11.57
CA ARG A 24 13.61 1.69 -10.66
C ARG A 24 13.92 2.68 -9.56
N SER A 25 14.19 3.94 -9.92
CA SER A 25 14.49 4.97 -8.92
C SER A 25 13.35 5.19 -7.92
N LEU A 26 12.10 5.11 -8.37
CA LEU A 26 10.94 5.22 -7.48
C LEU A 26 10.88 4.05 -6.50
N LEU A 27 11.06 2.82 -6.99
CA LEU A 27 11.03 1.63 -6.13
C LEU A 27 12.25 1.58 -5.18
N GLU A 28 13.42 2.03 -5.63
CA GLU A 28 14.63 2.16 -4.80
C GLU A 28 14.39 3.14 -3.64
N SER A 29 13.90 4.35 -3.93
CA SER A 29 13.56 5.34 -2.90
C SER A 29 12.49 4.81 -1.94
N ALA A 30 11.41 4.23 -2.46
CA ALA A 30 10.31 3.71 -1.66
C ALA A 30 10.75 2.54 -0.75
N SER A 31 11.53 1.59 -1.31
CA SER A 31 12.02 0.44 -0.55
C SER A 31 13.07 0.84 0.49
N THR A 32 13.86 1.87 0.22
CA THR A 32 14.79 2.45 1.21
C THR A 32 14.03 3.03 2.40
N ALA A 33 13.03 3.88 2.15
CA ALA A 33 12.19 4.46 3.21
C ALA A 33 11.43 3.38 4.00
N ALA A 34 10.82 2.41 3.30
CA ALA A 34 10.12 1.30 3.96
C ALA A 34 11.08 0.44 4.82
N ASN A 35 12.27 0.11 4.32
CA ASN A 35 13.27 -0.64 5.10
C ASN A 35 13.75 0.13 6.35
N ALA A 36 13.88 1.45 6.27
CA ALA A 36 14.23 2.27 7.42
C ALA A 36 13.16 2.12 8.52
N VAL A 37 11.88 2.23 8.16
CA VAL A 37 10.73 2.03 9.07
C VAL A 37 10.66 0.59 9.62
N LEU A 38 10.81 -0.42 8.76
CA LEU A 38 10.76 -1.83 9.17
C LEU A 38 11.86 -2.19 10.16
N SER A 39 13.02 -1.54 10.08
CA SER A 39 14.14 -1.84 10.99
C SER A 39 13.83 -1.62 12.47
N ALA A 40 12.76 -0.88 12.80
CA ALA A 40 12.28 -0.66 14.17
C ALA A 40 11.20 -1.66 14.62
N SER A 41 10.58 -2.44 13.71
CA SER A 41 9.33 -3.15 14.00
C SER A 41 9.20 -4.55 13.39
N SER A 42 10.08 -4.94 12.47
CA SER A 42 10.00 -6.23 11.78
C SER A 42 11.38 -6.81 11.47
N SER A 43 11.45 -8.14 11.40
CA SER A 43 12.62 -8.85 10.88
C SER A 43 12.68 -8.84 9.35
N PHE A 44 11.57 -8.53 8.68
CA PHE A 44 11.50 -8.52 7.23
C PHE A 44 12.31 -7.37 6.62
N ARG A 45 12.89 -7.65 5.45
CA ARG A 45 13.60 -6.64 4.67
C ARG A 45 13.24 -6.77 3.20
N LEU A 46 12.95 -5.64 2.58
CA LEU A 46 12.70 -5.54 1.16
C LEU A 46 14.04 -5.50 0.42
N GLN A 47 14.18 -6.34 -0.60
CA GLN A 47 15.39 -6.42 -1.42
C GLN A 47 15.00 -6.34 -2.89
N GLN A 48 15.64 -5.45 -3.65
CA GLN A 48 15.31 -5.34 -5.08
C GLN A 48 15.85 -6.55 -5.84
N SER A 49 15.10 -7.04 -6.82
CA SER A 49 15.47 -8.25 -7.56
C SER A 49 16.71 -8.08 -8.43
N TRP A 50 17.08 -6.83 -8.75
CA TRP A 50 18.28 -6.49 -9.53
C TRP A 50 19.50 -6.13 -8.66
N GLU A 51 19.38 -6.10 -7.33
CA GLU A 51 20.54 -6.01 -6.46
C GLU A 51 21.31 -7.33 -6.52
N VAL A 52 22.61 -7.25 -6.83
CA VAL A 52 23.49 -8.42 -6.83
C VAL A 52 23.39 -9.08 -5.45
N GLU A 53 23.00 -10.35 -5.41
CA GLU A 53 23.14 -11.15 -4.20
C GLU A 53 24.63 -11.18 -3.88
N GLY A 54 25.08 -10.32 -2.96
CA GLY A 54 26.35 -10.56 -2.27
C GLY A 54 26.28 -11.99 -1.74
N ASN A 55 27.40 -12.71 -1.78
CA ASN A 55 27.56 -14.17 -1.55
C ASN A 55 26.86 -14.82 -0.31
N GLY A 56 26.02 -14.11 0.44
CA GLY A 56 25.11 -14.66 1.43
C GLY A 56 23.85 -15.24 0.80
N ALA A 57 23.56 -16.49 1.16
CA ALA A 57 22.29 -17.15 0.89
C ALA A 57 21.10 -16.22 1.20
N SER A 58 20.05 -16.30 0.37
CA SER A 58 18.74 -15.68 0.62
C SER A 58 18.36 -15.85 2.10
N THR A 59 18.33 -14.75 2.84
CA THR A 59 17.92 -14.80 4.25
C THR A 59 16.43 -15.10 4.30
N PRO A 60 15.95 -15.91 5.27
CA PRO A 60 14.53 -16.22 5.40
C PRO A 60 13.64 -15.00 5.58
N SER A 61 14.18 -13.83 5.92
CA SER A 61 13.42 -12.59 6.10
C SER A 61 13.48 -11.63 4.90
N ALA A 62 14.22 -11.96 3.84
CA ALA A 62 14.23 -11.15 2.63
C ALA A 62 12.94 -11.33 1.83
N ILE A 63 12.34 -10.23 1.42
CA ILE A 63 11.20 -10.15 0.50
C ILE A 63 11.71 -9.51 -0.79
N LYS A 64 11.67 -10.24 -1.89
CA LYS A 64 12.16 -9.76 -3.19
C LYS A 64 11.14 -8.81 -3.85
N LEU A 65 11.60 -7.65 -4.29
CA LEU A 65 10.82 -6.69 -5.04
C LEU A 65 11.13 -6.82 -6.54
N PHE A 66 10.12 -7.05 -7.37
CA PHE A 66 10.28 -7.04 -8.82
C PHE A 66 9.49 -5.89 -9.44
N LEU A 67 10.09 -5.26 -10.45
CA LEU A 67 9.38 -4.38 -11.35
C LEU A 67 8.81 -5.18 -12.50
N ILE A 68 7.52 -5.00 -12.74
CA ILE A 68 6.82 -5.62 -13.85
C ILE A 68 6.17 -4.56 -14.73
N ALA A 69 6.09 -4.86 -16.02
CA ALA A 69 5.43 -4.01 -16.99
C ALA A 69 3.93 -3.85 -16.64
N VAL A 70 3.33 -2.76 -17.12
CA VAL A 70 1.90 -2.51 -16.92
C VAL A 70 1.07 -3.66 -17.52
N THR A 71 0.10 -4.12 -16.75
CA THR A 71 -0.87 -5.15 -17.12
C THR A 71 -2.25 -4.50 -17.31
N PRO A 72 -3.21 -5.17 -17.97
CA PRO A 72 -4.56 -4.63 -18.17
C PRO A 72 -5.30 -4.26 -16.89
N GLN A 73 -4.94 -4.89 -15.76
CA GLN A 73 -5.43 -4.54 -14.43
C GLN A 73 -4.27 -3.91 -13.63
N PRO A 74 -4.11 -2.57 -13.63
CA PRO A 74 -3.01 -1.92 -12.92
C PRO A 74 -3.13 -2.10 -11.40
N PHE A 75 -2.09 -2.60 -10.73
CA PHE A 75 -2.04 -2.78 -9.27
C PHE A 75 -0.60 -2.82 -8.74
N VAL A 76 -0.44 -2.73 -7.43
CA VAL A 76 0.70 -3.28 -6.68
C VAL A 76 0.21 -4.61 -6.09
N ILE A 77 0.94 -5.72 -6.26
CA ILE A 77 0.58 -6.99 -5.59
C ILE A 77 1.76 -7.48 -4.77
N GLN A 78 1.44 -8.00 -3.60
CA GLN A 78 2.13 -9.17 -3.08
C GLN A 78 1.51 -10.47 -3.61
N VAL A 79 2.25 -11.17 -4.47
CA VAL A 79 1.88 -12.56 -4.80
C VAL A 79 2.56 -13.46 -3.78
N ARG A 80 1.76 -14.12 -2.92
CA ARG A 80 2.29 -15.24 -2.14
C ARG A 80 2.50 -16.42 -3.07
N PHE A 81 3.66 -16.45 -3.71
CA PHE A 81 4.00 -17.55 -4.59
C PHE A 81 4.53 -18.71 -3.74
N ARG A 82 4.10 -19.94 -4.06
CA ARG A 82 4.53 -21.15 -3.32
C ARG A 82 6.06 -21.35 -3.35
N SER A 83 6.77 -20.71 -4.29
CA SER A 83 8.23 -20.77 -4.39
C SER A 83 8.98 -19.48 -4.02
N CYS A 84 8.31 -18.36 -3.68
CA CYS A 84 9.03 -17.13 -3.28
C CYS A 84 8.20 -16.17 -2.42
N ARG A 85 8.90 -15.42 -1.53
CA ARG A 85 8.34 -14.25 -0.84
C ARG A 85 8.68 -13.01 -1.66
N CYS A 86 7.73 -12.58 -2.47
CA CYS A 86 7.96 -11.55 -3.48
C CYS A 86 6.81 -10.53 -3.53
N ILE A 87 7.13 -9.30 -3.92
CA ILE A 87 6.18 -8.23 -4.23
C ILE A 87 6.46 -7.77 -5.66
N PHE A 88 5.40 -7.65 -6.46
CA PHE A 88 5.44 -7.17 -7.84
C PHE A 88 4.87 -5.76 -7.91
N VAL A 89 5.65 -4.86 -8.49
CA VAL A 89 5.33 -3.43 -8.57
C VAL A 89 5.21 -3.00 -10.02
N GLN A 90 4.04 -2.49 -10.41
CA GLN A 90 3.82 -1.80 -11.68
C GLN A 90 4.02 -0.29 -11.47
N ALA A 91 5.27 0.18 -11.50
CA ALA A 91 5.60 1.55 -11.09
C ALA A 91 4.91 2.64 -11.94
N GLU A 92 4.78 2.42 -13.25
CA GLU A 92 4.07 3.36 -14.15
C GLU A 92 2.57 3.43 -13.83
N ALA A 93 1.91 2.28 -13.67
CA ALA A 93 0.52 2.19 -13.28
C ALA A 93 0.26 2.89 -11.93
N PHE A 94 1.16 2.70 -10.97
CA PHE A 94 1.10 3.38 -9.68
C PHE A 94 1.17 4.90 -9.86
N ARG A 95 2.14 5.42 -10.62
CA ARG A 95 2.26 6.87 -10.88
C ARG A 95 0.99 7.45 -11.51
N THR A 96 0.41 6.77 -12.50
CA THR A 96 -0.84 7.19 -13.15
C THR A 96 -2.04 7.17 -12.20
N LYS A 97 -2.09 6.26 -11.23
CA LYS A 97 -3.13 6.27 -10.19
C LYS A 97 -2.92 7.42 -9.21
N VAL A 98 -1.69 7.59 -8.70
CA VAL A 98 -1.34 8.64 -7.73
C VAL A 98 -1.59 10.03 -8.31
N SER A 99 -1.26 10.27 -9.57
CA SER A 99 -1.46 11.58 -10.21
C SER A 99 -2.91 12.05 -10.17
N ARG A 100 -3.90 11.16 -10.08
CA ARG A 100 -5.33 11.54 -9.98
C ARG A 100 -5.67 12.30 -8.71
N TYR A 101 -4.95 12.05 -7.63
CA TYR A 101 -5.13 12.73 -6.34
C TYR A 101 -3.87 13.43 -5.85
N ALA A 102 -2.82 13.47 -6.67
CA ALA A 102 -1.59 14.23 -6.46
C ALA A 102 -1.41 15.37 -7.48
N GLN A 103 -2.43 15.65 -8.30
CA GLN A 103 -2.38 16.70 -9.32
C GLN A 103 -2.04 18.06 -8.69
N ASP A 104 -1.23 18.87 -9.39
CA ASP A 104 -0.96 20.27 -9.06
C ASP A 104 -2.21 21.11 -9.39
N SER A 105 -3.21 21.08 -8.52
CA SER A 105 -4.25 22.11 -8.49
C SER A 105 -3.96 23.05 -7.33
N GLU A 106 -4.43 24.31 -7.39
CA GLU A 106 -4.29 25.25 -6.26
C GLU A 106 -4.85 24.72 -4.93
N MET A 107 -5.70 23.68 -4.99
CA MET A 107 -6.41 23.11 -3.85
C MET A 107 -5.85 21.77 -3.37
N THR A 108 -4.83 21.20 -4.03
CA THR A 108 -4.25 19.89 -3.69
C THR A 108 -2.78 20.02 -3.32
N SER A 109 -2.38 19.27 -2.30
CA SER A 109 -0.97 19.21 -1.89
C SER A 109 -0.19 18.25 -2.77
N LYS A 110 1.02 18.66 -3.19
CA LYS A 110 1.95 17.77 -3.87
C LYS A 110 2.37 16.62 -2.96
N ILE A 111 2.19 15.40 -3.45
CA ILE A 111 2.56 14.14 -2.79
C ILE A 111 3.80 13.57 -3.47
N ASP A 112 4.81 13.21 -2.68
CA ASP A 112 5.92 12.42 -3.18
C ASP A 112 5.48 10.96 -3.32
N ALA A 113 5.52 10.47 -4.56
CA ALA A 113 5.07 9.13 -4.89
C ALA A 113 5.90 8.04 -4.20
N SER A 114 7.15 8.31 -3.84
CA SER A 114 8.03 7.33 -3.19
C SER A 114 7.58 7.02 -1.76
N HIS A 115 7.14 8.02 -1.00
CA HIS A 115 6.62 7.82 0.36
C HIS A 115 5.28 7.11 0.37
N LEU A 116 4.40 7.41 -0.59
CA LEU A 116 3.14 6.67 -0.73
C LEU A 116 3.39 5.21 -1.15
N LEU A 117 4.33 4.97 -2.07
CA LEU A 117 4.72 3.61 -2.43
C LEU A 117 5.38 2.90 -1.24
N ALA A 118 6.17 3.58 -0.42
CA ALA A 118 6.77 3.02 0.78
C ALA A 118 5.70 2.53 1.76
N PHE A 119 4.63 3.33 1.98
CA PHE A 119 3.47 2.89 2.76
C PHE A 119 2.81 1.63 2.16
N MET A 120 2.59 1.60 0.84
CA MET A 120 2.04 0.39 0.20
C MET A 120 2.96 -0.83 0.40
N LEU A 121 4.28 -0.66 0.33
CA LEU A 121 5.22 -1.74 0.61
C LEU A 121 5.17 -2.20 2.08
N LEU A 122 4.98 -1.30 3.04
CA LEU A 122 4.77 -1.66 4.45
C LEU A 122 3.50 -2.50 4.64
N HIS A 123 2.42 -2.12 3.96
CA HIS A 123 1.19 -2.90 3.93
C HIS A 123 1.42 -4.31 3.36
N GLU A 124 2.11 -4.42 2.22
CA GLU A 124 2.46 -5.73 1.66
C GLU A 124 3.36 -6.56 2.60
N VAL A 125 4.22 -5.92 3.41
CA VAL A 125 4.99 -6.64 4.44
C VAL A 125 4.08 -7.12 5.58
N GLY A 126 3.04 -6.37 5.92
CA GLY A 126 2.01 -6.77 6.88
C GLY A 126 1.34 -8.08 6.50
N HIS A 127 0.99 -8.26 5.22
CA HIS A 127 0.50 -9.55 4.72
C HIS A 127 1.51 -10.70 4.93
N GLN A 128 2.82 -10.47 4.74
CA GLN A 128 3.85 -11.50 5.02
C GLN A 128 3.93 -11.82 6.52
N GLN A 129 3.85 -10.79 7.37
CA GLN A 129 3.91 -10.91 8.83
C GLN A 129 2.75 -11.72 9.37
N GLU A 130 1.54 -11.45 8.91
CA GLU A 130 0.31 -12.12 9.32
C GLU A 130 0.09 -13.46 8.60
N GLY A 131 0.96 -13.79 7.65
CA GLY A 131 0.96 -15.09 6.99
C GLY A 131 -0.26 -15.32 6.09
N HIS A 132 -0.76 -14.28 5.43
CA HIS A 132 -1.79 -14.38 4.40
C HIS A 132 -1.36 -13.70 3.10
N PRO A 133 -1.83 -14.15 1.93
CA PRO A 133 -1.57 -13.44 0.67
C PRO A 133 -2.31 -12.10 0.67
N GLY A 134 -1.68 -11.07 0.07
CA GLY A 134 -2.40 -9.91 -0.43
C GLY A 134 -3.38 -10.33 -1.53
N TYR A 135 -4.52 -9.65 -1.60
CA TYR A 135 -5.57 -10.00 -2.55
C TYR A 135 -5.55 -9.06 -3.75
N MET A 136 -5.71 -9.57 -4.97
CA MET A 136 -5.97 -8.71 -6.14
C MET A 136 -7.46 -8.44 -6.24
N ASP A 137 -7.85 -7.19 -6.06
CA ASP A 137 -9.26 -6.85 -6.20
C ASP A 137 -9.72 -7.07 -7.64
N ARG A 138 -10.89 -7.70 -7.79
CA ARG A 138 -11.60 -7.72 -9.06
C ARG A 138 -12.67 -6.66 -8.93
N GLU A 139 -12.64 -5.66 -9.80
CA GLU A 139 -13.72 -4.68 -9.87
C GLU A 139 -15.05 -5.45 -9.99
N SER A 140 -15.90 -5.23 -9.01
CA SER A 140 -17.24 -5.79 -8.98
C SER A 140 -18.20 -4.71 -9.48
N PRO A 141 -19.13 -5.02 -10.39
CA PRO A 141 -20.19 -4.08 -10.75
C PRO A 141 -21.09 -3.78 -9.53
N ASP A 142 -21.13 -4.69 -8.56
CA ASP A 142 -21.88 -4.54 -7.32
C ASP A 142 -21.00 -3.87 -6.25
N LEU A 143 -21.50 -2.77 -5.69
CA LEU A 143 -20.88 -2.06 -4.56
C LEU A 143 -20.88 -2.96 -3.33
N ASN A 144 -19.69 -3.21 -2.76
CA ASN A 144 -19.55 -4.05 -1.59
C ASN A 144 -19.46 -3.19 -0.32
N PHE A 145 -20.33 -3.48 0.65
CA PHE A 145 -20.32 -2.85 1.96
C PHE A 145 -20.03 -3.81 3.11
N ASP A 146 -20.14 -5.12 2.86
CA ASP A 146 -20.09 -6.17 3.88
C ASP A 146 -18.68 -6.41 4.40
N ASP A 147 -18.54 -6.59 5.72
CA ASP A 147 -17.31 -7.07 6.31
C ASP A 147 -17.12 -8.57 6.03
N ASN A 148 -15.93 -8.95 5.60
CA ASN A 148 -15.58 -10.34 5.31
C ASN A 148 -14.13 -10.63 5.73
N GLU A 149 -13.74 -11.91 5.71
CA GLU A 149 -12.39 -12.35 6.12
C GLU A 149 -11.28 -11.68 5.28
N VAL A 150 -11.55 -11.37 4.01
CA VAL A 150 -10.58 -10.68 3.15
C VAL A 150 -10.37 -9.24 3.63
N LYS A 151 -11.44 -8.48 3.91
CA LYS A 151 -11.33 -7.13 4.48
C LYS A 151 -10.65 -7.09 5.84
N ALA A 152 -10.84 -8.14 6.66
CA ALA A 152 -10.13 -8.27 7.93
C ALA A 152 -8.61 -8.45 7.75
N ARG A 153 -8.19 -9.24 6.74
CA ARG A 153 -6.77 -9.40 6.36
C ARG A 153 -6.16 -8.10 5.83
N GLU A 154 -6.90 -7.36 5.00
CA GLU A 154 -6.47 -6.03 4.53
C GLU A 154 -6.30 -5.05 5.69
N ARG A 155 -7.25 -5.04 6.63
CA ARG A 155 -7.17 -4.22 7.85
C ARG A 155 -5.97 -4.59 8.72
N ALA A 156 -5.68 -5.88 8.90
CA ALA A 156 -4.52 -6.33 9.67
C ALA A 156 -3.19 -5.85 9.04
N ALA A 157 -3.09 -5.87 7.71
CA ALA A 157 -1.93 -5.36 6.99
C ALA A 157 -1.80 -3.82 7.09
N ASP A 158 -2.92 -3.08 7.03
CA ASP A 158 -2.95 -1.63 7.30
C ASP A 158 -2.54 -1.29 8.75
N GLU A 159 -3.04 -2.04 9.73
CA GLU A 159 -2.66 -1.90 11.14
C GLU A 159 -1.17 -2.19 11.37
N PHE A 160 -0.62 -3.20 10.71
CA PHE A 160 0.80 -3.49 10.76
C PHE A 160 1.62 -2.29 10.25
N ALA A 161 1.26 -1.75 9.08
CA ALA A 161 1.95 -0.60 8.50
C ALA A 161 1.89 0.63 9.43
N ALA A 162 0.72 0.90 10.02
CA ALA A 162 0.53 1.99 10.98
C ALA A 162 1.40 1.79 12.24
N LYS A 163 1.39 0.60 12.83
CA LYS A 163 2.21 0.26 14.01
C LYS A 163 3.71 0.36 13.71
N ALA A 164 4.14 -0.02 12.51
CA ALA A 164 5.53 0.12 12.06
C ALA A 164 5.96 1.59 11.99
N LEU A 165 5.11 2.47 11.44
CA LEU A 165 5.34 3.92 11.41
C LEU A 165 5.42 4.51 12.81
N ILE A 166 4.48 4.18 13.70
CA ILE A 166 4.48 4.62 15.10
C ILE A 166 5.78 4.20 15.82
N ALA A 167 6.22 2.95 15.61
CA ALA A 167 7.45 2.45 16.21
C ALA A 167 8.68 3.23 15.72
N ALA A 168 8.80 3.42 14.40
CA ALA A 168 9.90 4.18 13.79
C ALA A 168 9.88 5.67 14.18
N GLY A 169 8.69 6.29 14.28
CA GLY A 169 8.52 7.68 14.73
C GLY A 169 8.85 7.89 16.22
N LYS A 170 8.82 6.84 17.03
CA LYS A 170 9.24 6.87 18.45
C LYS A 170 10.73 6.58 18.63
N ASP A 171 11.37 5.88 17.70
CA ASP A 171 12.80 5.56 17.76
C ASP A 171 13.67 6.76 17.35
N ARG A 172 13.97 7.63 18.32
CA ARG A 172 14.85 8.78 18.12
C ARG A 172 16.33 8.42 17.95
N THR A 173 16.72 7.16 18.16
CA THR A 173 18.12 6.72 17.98
C THR A 173 18.46 6.44 16.53
N ARG A 174 17.44 6.18 15.70
CA ARG A 174 17.54 5.92 14.26
C ARG A 174 16.90 7.07 13.48
N ILE A 175 17.69 8.13 13.26
CA ILE A 175 17.24 9.35 12.57
C ILE A 175 16.66 9.03 11.18
N ASP A 176 17.25 8.07 10.46
CA ASP A 176 16.77 7.60 9.16
C ASP A 176 15.37 7.00 9.23
N ALA A 177 15.09 6.16 10.23
CA ALA A 177 13.78 5.56 10.45
C ALA A 177 12.76 6.61 10.88
N PHE A 178 13.13 7.49 11.82
CA PHE A 178 12.30 8.60 12.29
C PHE A 178 11.86 9.52 11.14
N LEU A 179 12.82 10.00 10.33
CA LEU A 179 12.52 10.89 9.20
C LEU A 179 11.67 10.19 8.14
N SER A 180 11.98 8.93 7.80
CA SER A 180 11.20 8.16 6.83
C SER A 180 9.75 7.98 7.30
N ALA A 181 9.53 7.70 8.60
CA ALA A 181 8.19 7.60 9.16
C ALA A 181 7.43 8.94 9.04
N MET A 182 8.05 10.05 9.42
CA MET A 182 7.43 11.39 9.33
C MET A 182 7.09 11.79 7.89
N GLU A 183 7.96 11.50 6.93
CA GLU A 183 7.69 11.81 5.52
C GLU A 183 6.54 10.96 4.96
N ILE A 184 6.47 9.69 5.35
CA ILE A 184 5.36 8.80 4.98
C ILE A 184 4.05 9.28 5.63
N GLU A 185 4.03 9.60 6.91
CA GLU A 185 2.87 10.13 7.62
C GLU A 185 2.36 11.45 7.02
N LEU A 186 3.28 12.35 6.64
CA LEU A 186 2.93 13.58 5.94
C LEU A 186 2.34 13.29 4.56
N ALA A 187 2.88 12.33 3.82
CA ALA A 187 2.32 11.91 2.53
C ALA A 187 0.89 11.36 2.70
N LEU A 188 0.64 10.51 3.71
CA LEU A 188 -0.69 9.98 4.02
C LEU A 188 -1.69 11.08 4.41
N SER A 189 -1.24 12.06 5.20
CA SER A 189 -2.06 13.22 5.57
C SER A 189 -2.46 14.05 4.34
N LYS A 190 -1.51 14.28 3.42
CA LYS A 190 -1.76 14.98 2.15
C LYS A 190 -2.71 14.20 1.24
N VAL A 191 -2.55 12.87 1.15
CA VAL A 191 -3.47 12.01 0.39
C VAL A 191 -4.88 12.13 0.96
N SER A 192 -5.03 12.01 2.29
CA SER A 192 -6.32 12.16 2.97
C SER A 192 -6.99 13.51 2.66
N PHE A 193 -6.21 14.60 2.74
CA PHE A 193 -6.70 15.94 2.44
C PHE A 193 -7.13 16.07 0.97
N ASN A 194 -6.30 15.60 0.02
CA ASN A 194 -6.61 15.68 -1.40
C ASN A 194 -7.84 14.84 -1.77
N LEU A 195 -7.99 13.62 -1.23
CA LEU A 195 -9.16 12.78 -1.47
C LEU A 195 -10.43 13.41 -0.93
N ALA A 196 -10.40 13.94 0.30
CA ALA A 196 -11.52 14.67 0.86
C ALA A 196 -11.88 15.90 0.01
N GLY A 197 -10.89 16.66 -0.46
CA GLY A 197 -11.08 17.81 -1.34
C GLY A 197 -11.73 17.43 -2.67
N ILE A 198 -11.23 16.37 -3.33
CA ILE A 198 -11.81 15.84 -4.57
C ILE A 198 -13.27 15.42 -4.36
N ARG A 199 -13.57 14.71 -3.27
CA ARG A 199 -14.93 14.27 -2.93
C ARG A 199 -15.86 15.47 -2.68
N VAL A 200 -15.46 16.41 -1.83
CA VAL A 200 -16.29 17.56 -1.45
C VAL A 200 -16.47 18.55 -2.59
N ILE A 201 -15.44 18.85 -3.38
CA ILE A 201 -15.52 19.86 -4.44
C ILE A 201 -16.06 19.25 -5.73
N GLY A 202 -15.53 18.09 -6.12
CA GLY A 202 -15.94 17.40 -7.35
C GLY A 202 -17.32 16.76 -7.26
N SER A 203 -17.84 16.54 -6.05
CA SER A 203 -19.15 15.90 -5.83
C SER A 203 -19.85 16.46 -4.58
N PHE A 204 -19.89 17.79 -4.43
CA PHE A 204 -20.46 18.48 -3.25
C PHE A 204 -21.85 17.97 -2.85
N GLY A 205 -22.75 17.82 -3.84
CA GLY A 205 -24.08 17.26 -3.63
C GLY A 205 -24.04 15.79 -3.21
N GLY A 206 -23.18 14.98 -3.83
CA GLY A 206 -23.02 13.56 -3.49
C GLY A 206 -22.37 13.34 -2.12
N SER A 207 -21.44 14.18 -1.70
CA SER A 207 -20.79 14.09 -0.39
C SER A 207 -21.76 14.41 0.74
N THR A 208 -22.57 15.46 0.56
CA THR A 208 -23.58 15.88 1.55
C THR A 208 -24.73 14.88 1.64
N LEU A 209 -25.10 14.27 0.51
CA LEU A 209 -26.17 13.28 0.42
C LEU A 209 -25.70 11.83 0.60
N CYS A 210 -24.42 11.61 0.93
CA CYS A 210 -23.82 10.28 1.05
C CYS A 210 -24.11 9.39 -0.18
N ALA A 211 -23.75 9.86 -1.38
CA ALA A 211 -23.96 9.11 -2.62
C ALA A 211 -23.15 7.81 -2.64
N LYS A 212 -23.81 6.69 -2.98
CA LYS A 212 -23.26 5.34 -2.82
C LYS A 212 -21.93 5.14 -3.54
N ASP A 213 -21.76 5.73 -4.73
CA ASP A 213 -20.58 5.60 -5.59
C ASP A 213 -19.31 6.29 -5.06
N LEU A 214 -19.46 7.17 -4.07
CA LEU A 214 -18.36 7.90 -3.42
C LEU A 214 -17.83 7.16 -2.18
N PHE A 215 -18.70 6.45 -1.46
CA PHE A 215 -18.39 5.86 -0.14
C PHE A 215 -18.31 4.33 -0.15
N ALA A 216 -18.74 3.69 -1.24
CA ALA A 216 -18.65 2.24 -1.41
C ALA A 216 -17.24 1.75 -1.74
N ASP A 217 -17.02 0.45 -1.48
CA ASP A 217 -15.88 -0.28 -2.01
C ASP A 217 -16.18 -0.64 -3.48
N ARG A 218 -15.31 -0.22 -4.41
CA ARG A 218 -15.43 -0.55 -5.86
C ARG A 218 -14.86 -1.95 -6.18
N GLY A 219 -14.82 -2.82 -5.19
CA GLY A 219 -14.18 -4.13 -5.24
C GLY A 219 -14.62 -5.02 -4.09
N VAL A 220 -14.23 -6.28 -4.14
CA VAL A 220 -14.63 -7.34 -3.20
C VAL A 220 -13.71 -7.36 -1.97
N SER A 221 -12.43 -7.00 -2.14
CA SER A 221 -11.39 -7.28 -1.14
C SER A 221 -10.89 -6.07 -0.39
N HIS A 222 -10.74 -4.92 -1.05
CA HIS A 222 -10.16 -3.75 -0.40
C HIS A 222 -11.24 -2.75 0.00
N PRO A 223 -11.17 -2.21 1.24
CA PRO A 223 -11.93 -1.04 1.57
C PRO A 223 -11.60 0.12 0.63
N ASN A 224 -12.56 1.01 0.43
CA ASN A 224 -12.40 2.28 -0.28
C ASN A 224 -11.06 2.94 0.12
N PHE A 225 -10.28 3.36 -0.87
CA PHE A 225 -8.93 3.87 -0.63
C PHE A 225 -8.91 5.07 0.33
N GLU A 226 -9.91 5.96 0.28
CA GLU A 226 -10.02 7.07 1.25
C GLU A 226 -10.24 6.56 2.67
N LEU A 227 -11.13 5.58 2.85
CA LEU A 227 -11.38 4.96 4.16
C LEU A 227 -10.13 4.29 4.73
N ARG A 228 -9.35 3.59 3.89
CA ARG A 228 -8.07 2.98 4.33
C ARG A 228 -7.10 4.04 4.86
N ILE A 229 -6.91 5.11 4.09
CA ILE A 229 -6.00 6.20 4.46
C ILE A 229 -6.49 6.91 5.74
N LEU A 230 -7.80 7.16 5.87
CA LEU A 230 -8.39 7.73 7.09
C LEU A 230 -8.15 6.83 8.30
N THR A 231 -8.39 5.52 8.16
CA THR A 231 -8.22 4.54 9.26
C THR A 231 -6.76 4.46 9.69
N VAL A 232 -5.81 4.46 8.75
CA VAL A 232 -4.37 4.44 9.06
C VAL A 232 -3.94 5.75 9.74
N ASN A 233 -4.37 6.91 9.22
CA ASN A 233 -4.07 8.19 9.86
C ASN A 233 -4.64 8.25 11.29
N ASP A 234 -5.83 7.67 11.51
CA ASP A 234 -6.43 7.57 12.82
C ASP A 234 -5.61 6.72 13.80
N ILE A 235 -5.16 5.53 13.37
CA ILE A 235 -4.29 4.68 14.20
C ILE A 235 -2.97 5.38 14.56
N ILE A 236 -2.38 6.11 13.60
CA ILE A 236 -1.09 6.80 13.79
C ILE A 236 -1.23 7.98 14.75
N THR A 237 -2.24 8.82 14.54
CA THR A 237 -2.36 10.10 15.27
C THR A 237 -3.15 9.98 16.57
N ASP A 238 -4.12 9.05 16.62
CA ASP A 238 -4.99 8.76 17.76
C ASP A 238 -5.61 10.03 18.39
N THR A 239 -6.27 10.84 17.57
CA THR A 239 -6.88 12.10 18.00
C THR A 239 -8.40 12.08 17.85
N PRO A 240 -9.16 12.82 18.68
CA PRO A 240 -10.62 12.91 18.51
C PRO A 240 -11.04 13.33 17.09
N THR A 241 -10.24 14.18 16.43
CA THR A 241 -10.49 14.61 15.05
C THR A 241 -10.33 13.48 14.05
N SER A 242 -9.26 12.68 14.15
CA SER A 242 -9.04 11.55 13.24
C SER A 242 -10.13 10.49 13.39
N HIS A 243 -10.52 10.18 14.63
CA HIS A 243 -11.63 9.26 14.94
C HIS A 243 -12.92 9.74 14.29
N GLN A 244 -13.22 11.04 14.40
CA GLN A 244 -14.43 11.63 13.84
C GLN A 244 -14.45 11.56 12.31
N LEU A 245 -13.31 11.76 11.63
CA LEU A 245 -13.24 11.67 10.16
C LEU A 245 -13.57 10.24 9.66
N VAL A 246 -13.08 9.22 10.34
CA VAL A 246 -13.43 7.82 10.04
C VAL A 246 -14.92 7.57 10.27
N VAL A 247 -15.44 7.99 11.44
CA VAL A 247 -16.87 7.85 11.79
C VAL A 247 -17.77 8.55 10.77
N ASP A 248 -17.43 9.76 10.34
CA ASP A 248 -18.22 10.50 9.36
C ASP A 248 -18.23 9.81 7.98
N PHE A 249 -17.09 9.25 7.56
CA PHE A 249 -17.00 8.47 6.32
C PHE A 249 -17.86 7.20 6.40
N GLU A 250 -17.70 6.43 7.47
CA GLU A 250 -18.45 5.20 7.73
C GLU A 250 -19.96 5.45 7.85
N ARG A 251 -20.37 6.55 8.49
CA ARG A 251 -21.79 6.94 8.55
C ARG A 251 -22.40 7.10 7.17
N CYS A 252 -21.69 7.77 6.25
CA CYS A 252 -22.16 7.92 4.87
C CYS A 252 -22.16 6.59 4.12
N ARG A 253 -21.13 5.76 4.32
CA ARG A 253 -21.03 4.42 3.74
C ARG A 253 -22.18 3.52 4.19
N GLN A 254 -22.55 3.51 5.46
CA GLN A 254 -23.65 2.69 6.00
C GLN A 254 -25.03 3.21 5.56
N ASN A 255 -25.21 4.52 5.52
CA ASN A 255 -26.46 5.12 5.02
C ASN A 255 -26.67 4.88 3.53
N SER A 256 -25.59 4.69 2.77
CA SER A 256 -25.61 4.30 1.36
C SER A 256 -26.12 2.86 1.14
N VAL A 257 -26.28 2.03 2.17
CA VAL A 257 -26.76 0.65 2.02
C VAL A 257 -28.29 0.58 1.95
N LYS A 258 -28.99 1.58 2.50
CA LYS A 258 -30.47 1.69 2.45
C LYS A 258 -30.96 2.28 1.12
#